data_AF-X1M5R8-F1
#
_entry.id   AF-X1M5R8-F1
#
_cell.length_a   1.000
_cell.length_b   1.000
_cell.length_c   1.000
_cell.angle_alpha   90.00
_cell.angle_beta   90.00
_cell.angle_gamma   90.00
#
_symmetry.space_group_name_H-M   'P 1'
#
loop_
_entity.id
_entity.type
_entity.pdbx_description
1 polymer ?
#
loop_
_entity_poly.entity_id
_entity_poly.type
_entity_poly.pdbx_seq_one_letter_code
_entity_poly.pdbx_strand_id
1 'polypeptide(L)' 'MKCLSCGEEIPVNSLKCPKCSVTIVRDAECMACGKNIPGQAEKCPECGVEIIRA' A
#
# COMPACT_ATOMS: atom_id res chain seq x y z
N MET A 1 -6.76 1.40 10.76
CA MET A 1 -7.92 1.02 9.90
C MET A 1 -8.30 -0.42 10.22
N LYS A 2 -9.56 -0.85 10.05
CA LYS A 2 -9.92 -2.27 10.28
C LYS A 2 -9.72 -3.12 9.04
N CYS A 3 -9.30 -4.36 9.23
CA CYS A 3 -9.14 -5.37 8.19
C CYS A 3 -10.51 -5.78 7.66
N LEU A 4 -10.71 -5.70 6.35
CA LEU A 4 -11.96 -6.10 5.71
C LEU A 4 -12.17 -7.62 5.73
N SER A 5 -11.11 -8.43 5.80
CA SER A 5 -11.22 -9.89 5.88
C SER A 5 -11.53 -10.41 7.28
N CYS A 6 -10.92 -9.84 8.33
CA CYS A 6 -11.01 -10.42 9.69
C CYS A 6 -11.43 -9.44 10.78
N GLY A 7 -11.65 -8.16 10.45
CA GLY A 7 -12.08 -7.13 11.40
C GLY A 7 -10.99 -6.56 12.32
N GLU A 8 -9.76 -7.09 12.27
CA GLU A 8 -8.65 -6.66 13.14
C GLU A 8 -8.16 -5.24 12.83
N GLU A 9 -7.68 -4.52 13.84
CA GLU A 9 -7.02 -3.24 13.63
C GLU A 9 -5.66 -3.41 12.92
N ILE A 10 -5.52 -2.72 11.80
CA ILE A 10 -4.32 -2.67 10.98
C ILE A 10 -3.58 -1.35 11.24
N PRO A 11 -2.30 -1.41 11.68
CA PRO A 11 -1.43 -0.25 11.84
C PRO A 11 -1.27 0.50 10.51
N VAL A 12 -1.11 1.82 10.55
CA VAL A 12 -1.03 2.66 9.33
C VAL A 12 0.14 2.27 8.41
N ASN A 13 1.25 1.81 8.97
CA ASN A 13 2.43 1.40 8.20
C ASN A 13 2.46 -0.10 7.89
N SER A 14 1.37 -0.84 8.13
CA SER A 14 1.33 -2.27 7.88
C SER A 14 0.79 -2.58 6.48
N LEU A 15 1.61 -3.28 5.69
CA LEU A 15 1.26 -3.81 4.36
C LEU A 15 0.42 -5.10 4.44
N LYS A 16 0.34 -5.72 5.62
CA LYS A 16 -0.41 -6.96 5.85
C LYS A 16 -1.16 -6.86 7.16
N CYS A 17 -2.29 -7.56 7.26
CA CYS A 17 -2.98 -7.70 8.54
C CYS A 17 -2.14 -8.57 9.49
N PRO A 18 -1.87 -8.13 10.73
CA PRO A 18 -1.06 -8.91 11.68
C PRO A 18 -1.72 -10.22 12.11
N LYS A 19 -3.05 -10.34 11.99
CA LYS A 19 -3.81 -11.49 12.48
C LYS A 19 -4.10 -12.53 11.40
N CYS A 20 -4.54 -12.11 10.23
CA CYS A 20 -4.90 -13.03 9.13
C CYS A 20 -3.89 -13.04 7.98
N SER A 21 -2.84 -12.22 8.06
CA SER A 21 -1.78 -12.10 7.06
C SER A 21 -2.24 -11.68 5.66
N VAL A 22 -3.50 -11.27 5.48
CA VAL A 22 -4.00 -10.74 4.21
C VAL A 22 -3.24 -9.46 3.85
N THR A 23 -2.83 -9.32 2.60
CA THR A 23 -2.15 -8.11 2.12
C THR A 23 -3.15 -6.96 2.03
N ILE A 24 -2.79 -5.85 2.67
CA ILE A 24 -3.58 -4.63 2.71
C ILE A 24 -2.96 -3.69 1.69
N VAL A 25 -3.65 -3.54 0.56
CA VAL A 25 -3.22 -2.62 -0.49
C VAL A 25 -3.70 -1.23 -0.07
N ARG A 26 -2.76 -0.33 0.19
CA ARG A 26 -3.04 1.09 0.40
C ARG A 26 -2.58 1.83 -0.82
N ASP A 27 -3.46 2.54 -1.49
CA ASP A 27 -3.03 3.38 -2.59
C ASP A 27 -2.08 4.46 -2.04
N ALA A 28 -0.92 4.60 -2.67
CA ALA A 28 0.13 5.55 -2.34
C ALA A 28 0.25 6.55 -3.49
N GLU A 29 0.41 7.83 -3.23
CA GLU A 29 0.56 8.80 -4.31
C GLU A 29 2.01 8.82 -4.84
N CYS A 30 2.15 8.86 -6.17
CA CYS A 30 3.44 9.04 -6.80
C CYS A 30 3.99 10.44 -6.55
N MET A 31 5.13 10.56 -5.90
CA MET A 31 5.77 11.88 -5.73
C MET A 31 6.26 12.51 -7.04
N ALA A 32 6.46 11.72 -8.10
CA ALA A 32 6.93 12.23 -9.39
C ALA A 32 5.80 12.72 -10.31
N CYS A 33 4.65 12.04 -10.33
CA CYS A 33 3.55 12.36 -11.24
C CYS A 33 2.21 12.66 -10.56
N GLY A 34 2.11 12.53 -9.23
CA GLY A 34 0.90 12.78 -8.45
C GLY A 34 -0.21 11.75 -8.65
N LYS A 35 0.01 10.66 -9.40
CA LYS A 35 -1.00 9.61 -9.60
C LYS A 35 -0.99 8.59 -8.47
N ASN A 36 -2.17 8.01 -8.21
CA ASN A 36 -2.30 6.90 -7.28
C ASN A 36 -1.56 5.67 -7.79
N ILE A 37 -0.76 5.10 -6.90
CA ILE A 37 0.04 3.91 -7.09
C ILE A 37 -0.52 2.83 -6.17
N PRO A 38 -0.80 1.62 -6.67
CA PRO A 38 -1.12 0.50 -5.80
C PRO A 38 -0.03 0.30 -4.74
N GLY A 39 -0.41 0.14 -3.47
CA GLY A 39 0.52 0.04 -2.34
C GLY A 39 1.51 -1.11 -2.36
N GLN A 40 1.38 -2.03 -3.32
CA GLN A 40 2.32 -3.13 -3.56
C GLN A 40 3.22 -2.91 -4.78
N ALA A 41 2.98 -1.88 -5.58
CA ALA A 41 3.81 -1.59 -6.74
C ALA A 41 5.21 -1.19 -6.27
N GLU A 42 6.23 -1.64 -7.01
CA GLU A 42 7.63 -1.21 -6.81
C GLU A 42 8.00 -0.06 -7.75
N LYS A 43 7.22 0.13 -8.81
CA LYS A 43 7.33 1.24 -9.75
C LYS A 43 5.95 1.83 -10.03
N CYS A 44 5.90 3.14 -10.27
CA CYS A 44 4.68 3.78 -10.72
C CYS A 44 4.31 3.24 -12.12
N PRO A 45 3.10 2.69 -12.32
CA PRO A 45 2.68 2.19 -13.64
C PRO A 45 2.48 3.31 -14.67
N GLU A 46 2.30 4.54 -14.21
CA GLU A 46 1.96 5.68 -15.06
C GLU A 46 3.18 6.43 -15.58
N CYS A 47 4.21 6.61 -14.76
CA CYS A 47 5.43 7.31 -15.14
C CYS A 47 6.70 6.45 -15.12
N GLY A 48 6.63 5.24 -14.55
CA GLY A 48 7.76 4.31 -14.48
C GLY A 48 8.77 4.61 -13.36
N VAL A 49 8.56 5.66 -12.54
CA VAL A 49 9.48 5.97 -11.43
C VAL A 49 9.49 4.87 -10.38
N GLU A 50 10.67 4.54 -9.86
CA GLU A 50 10.82 3.59 -8.77
C GLU A 50 10.30 4.18 -7.46
N ILE A 51 9.53 3.38 -6.73
CA ILE A 51 9.00 3.77 -5.42
C ILE A 51 10.02 3.37 -4.38
N ILE A 52 10.84 4.35 -3.99
CA ILE A 52 11.78 4.18 -2.90
C ILE A 52 10.97 4.12 -1.60
N ARG A 53 10.79 2.91 -1.05
CA ARG A 53 10.25 2.71 0.29
C ARG A 53 11.38 2.92 1.29
N ALA A 54 11.41 4.09 1.93
CA ALA A 54 12.32 4.41 3.02
C ALA A 54 11.85 3.80 4.35
#